data_AF-A0A0A0BZW3-F1
#
_entry.id   AF-A0A0A0BZW3-F1
#
_cell.length_a   1.000
_cell.length_b   1.000
_cell.length_c   1.000
_cell.angle_alpha   90.00
_cell.angle_beta   90.00
_cell.angle_gamma   90.00
#
_symmetry.space_group_name_H-M   'P 1'
#
loop_
_entity.id
_entity.type
_entity.pdbx_description
1 polymer ?
#
loop_
_entity_poly.entity_id
_entity_poly.type
_entity_poly.pdbx_seq_one_letter_code
_entity_poly.pdbx_strand_id
1 'polypeptide(L)'
;MRLQDCINELGWDREIDEWGGSPEGFMDDAEMDAFVEDSTECLRQAGLRVDHKDPTVEELEVLYAMEVDGWRCIVAQGYDIPAPPSVEVFVEQSLDDSPAGEVNVWAPYIADVLVELPEQEYRDLLRKCPEPWLW
;
A
#
# COMPACT_ATOMS: atom_id res chain seq x y z
N MET A 1 2.92 14.92 19.38
CA MET A 1 3.00 13.65 20.13
C MET A 1 3.45 12.58 19.15
N ARG A 2 4.31 11.64 19.55
CA ARG A 2 4.72 10.54 18.63
C ARG A 2 3.67 9.43 18.69
N LEU A 3 3.50 8.68 17.59
CA LEU A 3 2.52 7.60 17.49
C LEU A 3 2.72 6.55 18.60
N GLN A 4 3.94 6.06 18.77
CA GLN A 4 4.31 5.09 19.81
C GLN A 4 3.90 5.56 21.23
N ASP A 5 4.14 6.84 21.55
CA ASP A 5 3.83 7.37 22.87
C ASP A 5 2.31 7.37 23.12
N CYS A 6 1.53 7.75 22.11
CA CYS A 6 0.06 7.76 22.19
C CYS A 6 -0.52 6.36 22.31
N ILE A 7 -0.01 5.40 21.54
CA ILE A 7 -0.46 4.02 21.57
C ILE A 7 -0.18 3.39 22.95
N ASN A 8 1.00 3.66 23.51
CA ASN A 8 1.34 3.22 24.87
C ASN A 8 0.42 3.86 25.93
N GLU A 9 0.05 5.13 25.77
CA GLU A 9 -0.88 5.83 26.67
C GLU A 9 -2.31 5.24 26.61
N LEU A 10 -2.72 4.73 25.45
CA LEU A 10 -3.98 4.00 25.27
C LEU A 10 -3.94 2.58 25.84
N GLY A 11 -2.78 2.12 26.30
CA GLY A 11 -2.61 0.84 26.99
C GLY A 11 -2.18 -0.32 26.10
N TRP A 12 -1.82 -0.04 24.85
CA TRP A 12 -1.23 -1.03 23.95
C TRP A 12 0.24 -1.23 24.28
N ASP A 13 0.60 -2.43 24.75
CA ASP A 13 1.99 -2.83 24.99
C ASP A 13 2.59 -3.48 23.74
N ARG A 14 2.76 -2.68 22.67
CA ARG A 14 3.21 -3.15 21.35
C ARG A 14 4.16 -2.16 20.69
N GLU A 15 5.13 -2.67 19.93
CA GLU A 15 5.99 -1.84 19.08
C GLU A 15 5.22 -1.44 17.82
N ILE A 16 5.32 -0.16 17.45
CA ILE A 16 4.81 0.33 16.17
C ILE A 16 5.94 0.29 15.15
N ASP A 17 5.69 -0.36 14.01
CA ASP A 17 6.64 -0.42 12.93
C ASP A 17 6.74 0.90 12.15
N GLU A 18 7.66 0.95 11.19
CA GLU A 18 7.89 2.12 10.34
C GLU A 18 6.70 2.48 9.43
N TRP A 19 5.74 1.58 9.28
CA TRP A 19 4.51 1.75 8.50
C TRP A 19 3.31 2.17 9.36
N GLY A 20 3.50 2.30 10.68
CA GLY A 20 2.44 2.66 11.62
C GLY A 20 1.57 1.49 12.06
N GLY A 21 1.95 0.25 11.74
CA GLY A 21 1.28 -0.98 12.14
C GLY A 21 1.93 -1.65 13.36
N SER A 22 1.35 -2.77 13.79
CA SER A 22 1.95 -3.67 14.81
C SER A 22 2.54 -4.90 14.10
N PRO A 23 3.85 -5.20 14.26
CA PRO A 23 4.46 -6.42 13.69
C PRO A 23 3.98 -7.69 14.41
N GLU A 24 3.36 -7.54 15.58
CA GLU A 24 2.73 -8.62 16.32
C GLU A 24 1.30 -8.83 15.84
N GLY A 25 0.89 -10.09 15.67
CA GLY A 25 -0.47 -10.44 15.28
C GLY A 25 -1.52 -10.08 16.34
N PHE A 26 -2.77 -9.97 15.91
CA PHE A 26 -3.94 -9.77 16.77
C PHE A 26 -4.58 -11.11 17.13
N MET A 27 -5.20 -11.18 18.30
CA MET A 27 -5.90 -12.36 18.79
C MET A 27 -7.17 -12.64 17.99
N ASP A 28 -7.89 -11.58 17.60
CA ASP A 28 -9.10 -11.61 16.79
C ASP A 28 -9.29 -10.28 16.05
N ASP A 29 -10.27 -10.27 15.14
CA ASP A 29 -10.62 -9.09 14.33
C ASP A 29 -11.06 -7.91 15.21
N ALA A 30 -11.67 -8.16 16.36
CA ALA A 30 -12.13 -7.10 17.26
C ALA A 30 -10.96 -6.38 17.95
N GLU A 31 -9.89 -7.10 18.31
CA GLU A 31 -8.65 -6.50 18.79
C GLU A 31 -7.95 -5.70 17.69
N MET A 32 -7.93 -6.22 16.46
CA MET A 32 -7.36 -5.52 15.30
C MET A 32 -8.11 -4.21 15.01
N ASP A 33 -9.44 -4.24 14.96
CA ASP A 33 -10.27 -3.07 14.69
C ASP A 33 -10.07 -1.99 15.77
N ALA A 34 -10.03 -2.39 17.04
CA ALA A 34 -9.76 -1.48 18.15
C ALA A 34 -8.37 -0.83 18.04
N PHE A 35 -7.35 -1.60 17.66
CA PHE A 35 -6.00 -1.09 17.46
C PHE A 35 -5.92 -0.09 16.30
N VAL A 36 -6.61 -0.37 15.19
CA VAL A 36 -6.65 0.52 14.03
C VAL A 36 -7.35 1.84 14.36
N GLU A 37 -8.46 1.79 15.10
CA GLU A 37 -9.19 2.99 15.54
C GLU A 37 -8.31 3.88 16.44
N ASP A 38 -7.66 3.28 17.43
CA ASP A 38 -6.76 3.96 18.35
C ASP A 38 -5.51 4.54 17.65
N SER A 39 -4.91 3.77 16.75
CA SER A 39 -3.78 4.22 15.91
C SER A 39 -4.15 5.40 15.02
N THR A 40 -5.35 5.37 14.46
CA THR A 40 -5.89 6.45 13.63
C THR A 40 -6.07 7.73 14.44
N GLU A 41 -6.63 7.64 15.64
CA GLU A 41 -6.78 8.80 16.52
C GLU A 41 -5.41 9.35 16.95
N CYS A 42 -4.45 8.48 17.26
CA CYS A 42 -3.09 8.88 17.61
C CYS A 42 -2.36 9.60 16.48
N LEU A 43 -2.48 9.10 15.26
CA LEU A 43 -1.94 9.73 14.06
C LEU A 43 -2.58 11.11 13.81
N ARG A 44 -3.90 11.24 14.03
CA ARG A 44 -4.62 12.52 13.92
C ARG A 44 -4.12 13.55 14.93
N GLN A 45 -3.87 13.13 16.18
CA GLN A 45 -3.30 13.98 17.22
C GLN A 45 -1.84 14.36 16.95
N ALA A 46 -1.10 13.52 16.23
CA ALA A 46 0.24 13.84 15.73
C ALA A 46 0.23 14.85 14.57
N GLY A 47 -0.95 15.25 14.07
CA GLY A 47 -1.12 16.16 12.94
C GLY A 47 -0.90 15.48 11.59
N LEU A 48 -0.82 14.16 11.57
CA LEU A 48 -0.81 13.37 10.35
C LEU A 48 -2.25 13.23 9.86
N ARG A 49 -2.45 13.44 8.56
CA ARG A 49 -3.73 13.19 7.92
C ARG A 49 -3.89 11.68 7.78
N VAL A 50 -4.84 11.15 8.55
CA VAL A 50 -5.23 9.73 8.62
C VAL A 50 -6.64 9.55 8.10
N ASP A 51 -7.20 10.60 7.50
CA ASP A 51 -8.38 10.42 6.69
C ASP A 51 -8.00 9.44 5.58
N HIS A 52 -8.40 8.18 5.76
CA HIS A 52 -8.75 7.21 4.72
C HIS A 52 -9.87 7.82 3.86
N LYS A 53 -9.63 9.02 3.33
CA LYS A 53 -10.49 9.56 2.32
C LYS A 53 -10.18 8.70 1.12
N ASP A 54 -11.19 7.96 0.67
CA ASP A 54 -11.10 7.20 -0.57
C ASP A 54 -10.39 8.07 -1.59
N PRO A 55 -9.34 7.56 -2.23
CA PRO A 55 -8.57 8.35 -3.17
C PRO A 55 -9.52 8.93 -4.20
N THR A 56 -9.40 10.23 -4.44
CA THR A 56 -10.21 10.89 -5.47
C THR A 56 -9.91 10.29 -6.83
N VAL A 57 -10.85 10.41 -7.77
CA VAL A 57 -10.64 9.98 -9.16
C VAL A 57 -9.35 10.60 -9.71
N GLU A 58 -9.10 11.87 -9.44
CA GLU A 58 -7.88 12.55 -9.87
C GLU A 58 -6.60 11.96 -9.25
N GLU A 59 -6.63 11.56 -7.98
CA GLU A 59 -5.49 10.89 -7.33
C GLU A 59 -5.23 9.50 -7.93
N LEU A 60 -6.30 8.76 -8.26
CA LEU A 60 -6.20 7.45 -8.92
C LEU A 60 -5.70 7.56 -10.36
N GLU A 61 -6.09 8.59 -11.10
CA GLU A 61 -5.57 8.84 -12.45
C GLU A 61 -4.06 9.15 -12.42
N VAL A 62 -3.61 9.91 -11.42
CA VAL A 62 -2.17 10.20 -11.21
C VAL A 62 -1.42 8.92 -10.86
N LEU A 63 -1.94 8.13 -9.92
CA LEU A 63 -1.36 6.84 -9.54
C LEU A 63 -1.26 5.91 -10.75
N TYR A 64 -2.33 5.78 -11.53
CA TYR A 64 -2.35 4.97 -12.76
C TYR A 64 -1.26 5.40 -13.74
N ALA A 65 -1.05 6.70 -13.96
CA ALA A 65 0.00 7.18 -14.86
C ALA A 65 1.39 6.79 -14.37
N MET A 66 1.65 6.88 -13.06
CA MET A 66 2.91 6.46 -12.46
C MET A 66 3.14 4.95 -12.60
N GLU A 67 2.09 4.15 -12.39
CA GLU A 67 2.13 2.69 -12.53
C GLU A 67 2.36 2.26 -13.98
N VAL A 68 1.75 2.94 -14.94
CA VAL A 68 2.00 2.70 -16.38
C VAL A 68 3.46 3.00 -16.73
N ASP A 69 4.07 4.03 -16.14
CA ASP A 69 5.48 4.32 -16.36
C ASP A 69 6.40 3.27 -15.72
N GLY A 70 6.06 2.75 -14.53
CA GLY A 70 6.71 1.58 -13.93
C GLY A 70 6.61 0.34 -14.82
N TRP A 71 5.41 0.02 -15.30
CA TRP A 71 5.15 -1.07 -16.25
C TRP A 71 6.01 -0.95 -17.51
N ARG A 72 6.08 0.24 -18.12
CA ARG A 72 6.93 0.49 -19.30
C ARG A 72 8.40 0.22 -19.02
N CYS A 73 8.88 0.64 -17.84
CA CYS A 73 10.26 0.38 -17.44
C CYS A 73 10.52 -1.12 -17.31
N ILE A 74 9.63 -1.85 -16.62
CA ILE A 74 9.74 -3.30 -16.41
C ILE A 74 9.74 -4.06 -17.74
N VAL A 75 8.82 -3.73 -18.66
CA VAL A 75 8.79 -4.32 -20.01
C VAL A 75 10.06 -4.00 -20.79
N ALA A 76 10.62 -2.79 -20.64
CA ALA A 76 11.89 -2.42 -21.26
C ALA A 76 13.11 -3.17 -20.66
N GLN A 77 13.01 -3.68 -19.42
CA GLN A 77 13.99 -4.60 -18.85
C GLN A 77 13.86 -6.03 -19.41
N GLY A 78 12.80 -6.32 -20.17
CA GLY A 78 12.58 -7.61 -20.83
C GLY A 78 11.62 -8.56 -20.10
N TYR A 79 10.92 -8.08 -19.07
CA TYR A 79 9.90 -8.88 -18.39
C TYR A 79 8.57 -8.81 -19.14
N ASP A 80 7.91 -9.96 -19.25
CA ASP A 80 6.58 -10.07 -19.87
C ASP A 80 5.52 -10.05 -18.75
N ILE A 81 4.99 -8.86 -18.46
CA ILE A 81 4.00 -8.63 -17.40
C ILE A 81 2.68 -8.13 -18.01
N PRO A 82 1.51 -8.40 -17.37
CA PRO A 82 0.21 -7.99 -17.91
C PRO A 82 0.17 -6.51 -18.27
N ALA A 83 -0.37 -6.20 -19.45
CA ALA A 83 -0.58 -4.82 -19.89
C ALA A 83 -1.57 -4.09 -18.95
N PRO A 84 -1.43 -2.77 -18.78
CA PRO A 84 -2.36 -1.99 -17.99
C PRO A 84 -3.79 -2.06 -18.55
N PRO A 85 -4.83 -2.10 -17.70
CA PRO A 85 -6.21 -1.87 -18.12
C PRO A 85 -6.37 -0.40 -18.56
N SER A 86 -7.58 0.01 -18.98
CA SER A 86 -7.83 1.44 -19.19
C SER A 86 -7.85 2.19 -17.85
N VAL A 87 -7.62 3.51 -17.89
CA VAL A 87 -7.65 4.34 -16.68
C VAL A 87 -9.02 4.29 -15.99
N GLU A 88 -10.11 4.22 -16.76
CA GLU A 88 -11.46 4.13 -16.23
C GLU A 88 -11.67 2.82 -15.47
N VAL A 89 -11.17 1.70 -16.02
CA VAL A 89 -11.24 0.39 -15.36
C VAL A 89 -10.40 0.37 -14.09
N PHE A 90 -9.20 0.96 -14.12
CA PHE A 90 -8.35 1.07 -12.94
C PHE A 90 -9.03 1.87 -11.82
N VAL A 91 -9.60 3.02 -12.15
CA VAL A 91 -10.33 3.87 -11.21
C VAL A 91 -11.55 3.14 -10.64
N GLU A 92 -12.33 2.47 -11.49
CA GLU A 92 -13.49 1.67 -11.07
C GLU A 92 -13.07 0.56 -10.10
N GLN A 93 -12.00 -0.19 -10.41
CA GLN A 93 -11.47 -1.25 -9.54
C GLN A 93 -10.91 -0.71 -8.22
N SER A 94 -10.31 0.48 -8.23
CA SER A 94 -9.69 1.09 -7.05
C SER A 94 -10.72 1.74 -6.11
N LEU A 95 -11.90 2.08 -6.64
CA LEU A 95 -13.04 2.60 -5.89
C LEU A 95 -14.05 1.53 -5.51
N ASP A 96 -13.90 0.29 -6.01
CA ASP A 96 -14.78 -0.80 -5.64
C ASP A 96 -14.45 -1.25 -4.21
N ASP A 97 -15.45 -1.11 -3.34
CA ASP A 97 -15.40 -1.28 -1.88
C ASP A 97 -15.33 -2.77 -1.48
N SER A 98 -14.61 -3.57 -2.27
CA SER A 98 -14.47 -5.01 -2.05
C SER A 98 -13.76 -5.25 -0.70
N PRO A 99 -14.32 -6.14 0.15
CA PRO A 99 -13.84 -6.32 1.51
C PRO A 99 -12.36 -6.70 1.51
N ALA A 100 -11.59 -6.04 2.39
CA ALA A 100 -10.16 -6.18 2.59
C ALA A 100 -9.72 -7.65 2.52
N GLY A 101 -9.19 -8.07 1.38
CA GLY A 101 -8.78 -9.47 1.18
C GLY A 101 -8.54 -9.86 -0.29
N GLU A 102 -9.28 -9.26 -1.22
CA GLU A 102 -9.05 -9.44 -2.66
C GLU A 102 -8.81 -8.08 -3.32
N VAL A 103 -7.64 -7.49 -3.08
CA VAL A 103 -7.20 -6.30 -3.83
C VAL A 103 -6.89 -6.76 -5.25
N ASN A 104 -7.90 -6.77 -6.11
CA ASN A 104 -7.77 -7.07 -7.53
C ASN A 104 -7.50 -5.78 -8.34
N VAL A 105 -6.79 -4.83 -7.72
CA VAL A 105 -6.33 -3.60 -8.36
C VAL A 105 -5.07 -3.94 -9.13
N TRP A 106 -5.06 -3.61 -10.42
CA TRP A 106 -3.90 -3.85 -11.26
C TRP A 106 -2.70 -3.06 -10.73
N ALA A 107 -1.58 -3.75 -10.48
CA ALA A 107 -0.29 -3.13 -10.23
C ALA A 107 0.82 -3.96 -10.92
N PRO A 108 1.76 -3.34 -11.63
CA PRO A 108 2.75 -4.07 -12.43
C PRO A 108 3.79 -4.80 -11.58
N TYR A 109 4.05 -4.31 -10.36
CA TYR A 109 5.09 -4.82 -9.45
C TYR A 109 4.70 -6.11 -8.73
N ILE A 110 3.41 -6.42 -8.66
CA ILE A 110 2.87 -7.66 -8.05
C ILE A 110 2.55 -8.74 -9.09
N ALA A 111 2.95 -8.55 -10.34
CA ALA A 111 2.74 -9.57 -11.38
C ALA A 111 3.46 -10.87 -11.01
N ASP A 112 2.81 -12.02 -11.23
CA ASP A 112 3.31 -13.35 -10.83
C ASP A 112 4.78 -13.58 -11.20
N VAL A 113 5.16 -13.22 -12.43
CA VAL A 113 6.53 -13.37 -12.93
C VAL A 113 7.57 -12.59 -12.13
N LEU A 114 7.19 -11.46 -11.52
CA LEU A 114 8.06 -10.65 -10.67
C LEU A 114 8.10 -11.16 -9.24
N VAL A 115 6.97 -11.62 -8.72
CA VAL A 115 6.85 -12.21 -7.37
C VAL A 115 7.68 -13.51 -7.27
N GLU A 116 7.81 -14.25 -8.36
CA GLU A 116 8.62 -15.46 -8.45
C GLU A 116 10.13 -15.19 -8.63
N LEU A 117 10.56 -13.93 -8.81
CA LEU A 117 11.97 -13.62 -8.97
C LEU A 117 12.76 -13.89 -7.69
N PRO A 118 14.02 -14.32 -7.81
CA PRO A 118 14.94 -14.29 -6.69
C PRO A 118 15.01 -12.88 -6.10
N GLU A 119 15.00 -12.78 -4.76
CA GLU A 119 14.95 -11.50 -4.05
C GLU A 119 15.99 -10.48 -4.55
N GLN A 120 17.21 -10.92 -4.85
CA GLN A 120 18.26 -10.05 -5.35
C GLN A 120 17.97 -9.51 -6.75
N GLU A 121 17.36 -10.32 -7.62
CA GLU A 121 16.95 -9.90 -8.96
C GLU A 121 15.80 -8.89 -8.88
N TYR A 122 14.82 -9.14 -7.99
CA TYR A 122 13.73 -8.19 -7.74
C TYR A 122 14.26 -6.85 -7.22
N ARG A 123 15.18 -6.86 -6.24
CA ARG A 123 15.85 -5.65 -5.74
C ARG A 123 16.64 -4.92 -6.84
N ASP A 124 17.30 -5.65 -7.74
CA ASP A 124 18.04 -5.06 -8.86
C ASP A 124 17.10 -4.44 -9.90
N LEU A 125 15.92 -5.04 -10.13
CA LEU A 125 14.86 -4.46 -10.94
C LEU A 125 14.35 -3.16 -10.31
N LEU A 126 14.03 -3.15 -9.01
CA LEU A 126 13.53 -1.96 -8.31
C LEU A 126 14.50 -0.77 -8.32
N ARG A 127 15.82 -1.03 -8.36
CA ARG A 127 16.82 0.05 -8.54
C ARG A 127 16.76 0.70 -9.92
N LYS A 128 16.29 -0.02 -10.94
CA LYS A 128 16.17 0.47 -12.33
C LYS A 128 14.78 1.03 -12.61
N CYS A 129 13.76 0.41 -12.03
CA CYS A 129 12.35 0.74 -12.18
C CYS A 129 11.72 0.93 -10.79
N PRO A 130 12.00 2.05 -10.09
CA PRO A 130 11.50 2.26 -8.74
C PRO A 130 9.97 2.28 -8.69
N GLU A 131 9.39 1.64 -7.68
CA GLU A 131 7.95 1.74 -7.41
C GLU A 131 7.55 3.18 -7.08
N PRO A 132 6.35 3.61 -7.49
CA PRO A 132 5.92 5.00 -7.34
C PRO A 132 5.65 5.44 -5.90
N TRP A 133 5.36 4.51 -4.97
CA TRP A 133 5.14 4.80 -3.55
C TRP A 133 6.38 4.62 -2.66
N LEU A 134 7.54 4.25 -3.21
CA LEU A 134 8.80 4.14 -2.46
C LEU A 134 9.55 5.50 -2.32
N TRP A 135 8.82 6.63 -2.28
CA TRP A 135 9.37 8.00 -2.26
C TRP A 135 8.91 8.82 -1.06
#